data_AF-A0AAD7F974-F1
#
_entry.id   AF-A0AAD7F974-F1
#
_cell.length_a   1.000
_cell.length_b   1.000
_cell.length_c   1.000
_cell.angle_alpha   90.00
_cell.angle_beta   90.00
_cell.angle_gamma   90.00
#
_symmetry.space_group_name_H-M   'P 1'
#
loop_
_entity.id
_entity.type
_entity.pdbx_description
1 polymer ?
#
loop_
_entity_poly.entity_id
_entity_poly.type
_entity_poly.pdbx_seq_one_letter_code
_entity_poly.pdbx_strand_id
1 'polypeptide(L)'
;IVPTPVSASDGCTELTATLNSTWSAFVDPAVPMLALTWDLVASQYVKLAHFDGDVFNVTGWSGKPTGNPSSPLWAFDAGLAGTIVEFGVGVDGNVGFGFQGGIWGAGVNVPDPSGNTAEERAEIWFTGPAC
;
A
#
# COMPACT_ATOMS: atom_id res chain seq x y z
N ILE A 1 25.70 -6.76 -5.02
CA ILE A 1 24.96 -6.83 -6.31
C ILE A 1 24.15 -5.56 -6.37
N VAL A 2 24.44 -4.65 -7.30
CA VAL A 2 23.60 -3.46 -7.50
C VAL A 2 22.37 -3.94 -8.28
N PRO A 3 21.13 -3.81 -7.75
CA PRO A 3 19.95 -4.24 -8.47
C PRO A 3 19.90 -3.46 -9.79
N THR A 4 19.76 -4.17 -10.91
CA THR A 4 19.51 -3.52 -12.19
C THR A 4 18.20 -2.75 -12.05
N PRO A 5 18.16 -1.43 -12.36
CA PRO A 5 16.93 -0.68 -12.28
C PRO A 5 15.93 -1.29 -13.24
N VAL A 6 14.90 -1.93 -12.67
CA VAL A 6 13.79 -2.48 -13.44
C VAL A 6 12.97 -1.29 -13.90
N SER A 7 12.75 -1.17 -15.21
CA SER A 7 11.85 -0.14 -15.74
C SER A 7 10.47 -0.33 -15.10
N ALA A 8 9.89 0.76 -14.58
CA ALA A 8 8.54 0.75 -14.05
C ALA A 8 7.56 0.27 -15.14
N SER A 9 6.58 -0.56 -14.77
CA SER A 9 5.52 -0.95 -15.70
C SER A 9 4.67 0.27 -16.10
N ASP A 10 3.92 0.16 -17.20
CA ASP A 10 2.98 1.22 -17.62
C ASP A 10 2.01 1.56 -16.48
N GLY A 11 1.53 0.54 -15.75
CA GLY A 11 0.67 0.71 -14.58
C GLY A 11 1.35 1.47 -13.43
N CYS A 12 2.61 1.17 -13.11
CA CYS A 12 3.37 1.92 -12.10
C CYS A 12 3.58 3.39 -12.52
N THR A 13 3.81 3.62 -13.81
CA THR A 13 4.00 4.97 -14.36
C THR A 13 2.73 5.79 -14.28
N GLU A 14 1.59 5.20 -14.65
CA GLU A 14 0.27 5.83 -14.55
C GLU A 14 -0.09 6.12 -13.09
N LEU A 15 0.10 5.16 -12.18
CA LEU A 15 -0.17 5.34 -10.76
C LEU A 15 0.68 6.49 -10.19
N THR A 16 1.96 6.55 -10.53
CA THR A 16 2.85 7.64 -10.12
C THR A 16 2.37 8.99 -10.63
N ALA A 17 1.92 9.06 -11.89
CA ALA A 17 1.36 10.29 -12.46
C ALA A 17 0.07 10.72 -11.73
N THR A 18 -0.83 9.77 -11.43
CA THR A 18 -2.06 10.03 -10.65
C THR A 18 -1.75 10.52 -9.25
N LEU A 19 -0.83 9.87 -8.54
CA LEU A 19 -0.43 10.27 -7.19
C LEU A 19 0.13 11.69 -7.15
N ASN A 20 1.05 12.01 -8.06
CA ASN A 20 1.70 13.33 -8.09
C ASN A 20 0.77 14.45 -8.57
N SER A 21 -0.16 14.18 -9.49
CA SER A 21 -1.05 15.20 -10.03
C SER A 21 -2.32 15.40 -9.21
N THR A 22 -2.99 14.29 -8.87
CA THR A 22 -4.33 14.30 -8.29
C THR A 22 -4.29 14.21 -6.77
N TRP A 23 -3.32 13.47 -6.23
CA TRP A 23 -3.22 13.15 -4.81
C TRP A 23 -1.94 13.66 -4.15
N SER A 24 -1.42 14.80 -4.62
CA SER A 24 -0.14 15.35 -4.16
C SER A 24 -0.07 15.60 -2.65
N ALA A 25 -1.21 15.88 -2.00
CA ALA A 25 -1.30 16.02 -0.54
C ALA A 25 -0.95 14.73 0.24
N PHE A 26 -1.00 13.57 -0.41
CA PHE A 26 -0.67 12.27 0.19
C PHE A 26 0.73 11.79 -0.16
N VAL A 27 1.45 12.51 -1.04
CA VAL A 27 2.82 12.20 -1.45
C VAL A 27 3.78 13.10 -0.68
N ASP A 28 4.69 12.49 0.09
CA ASP A 28 5.81 13.19 0.70
C ASP A 28 7.09 12.80 -0.05
N PRO A 29 7.73 13.74 -0.80
CA PRO A 29 8.92 13.42 -1.59
C PRO A 29 10.14 13.09 -0.73
N ALA A 30 10.11 13.36 0.58
CA ALA A 30 11.20 13.04 1.51
C ALA A 30 11.11 11.60 2.07
N VAL A 31 9.98 10.91 1.89
CA VAL A 31 9.73 9.60 2.49
C VAL A 31 9.52 8.55 1.39
N PRO A 32 10.31 7.47 1.35
CA PRO A 32 10.04 6.35 0.46
C PRO A 32 8.64 5.78 0.70
N MET A 33 7.90 5.61 -0.38
CA MET A 33 6.55 5.06 -0.35
C MET A 33 6.41 3.92 -1.34
N LEU A 34 5.64 2.91 -0.93
CA LEU A 34 5.09 1.88 -1.81
C LEU A 34 3.60 2.17 -2.02
N ALA A 35 3.15 2.13 -3.26
CA ALA A 35 1.78 2.52 -3.60
C ALA A 35 1.11 1.51 -4.52
N LEU A 36 -0.13 1.17 -4.19
CA LEU A 36 -0.95 0.26 -4.98
C LEU A 36 -2.40 0.74 -5.07
N THR A 37 -3.08 0.30 -6.13
CA THR A 37 -4.53 0.43 -6.25
C THR A 37 -5.17 -0.79 -5.59
N TRP A 38 -6.20 -0.55 -4.78
CA TRP A 38 -6.92 -1.60 -4.09
C TRP A 38 -8.42 -1.36 -4.25
N ASP A 39 -9.15 -2.35 -4.75
CA ASP A 39 -10.61 -2.33 -4.76
C ASP A 39 -11.18 -2.94 -3.47
N LEU A 40 -11.11 -2.19 -2.35
CA LEU A 40 -11.84 -2.51 -1.12
C LEU A 40 -12.86 -1.41 -0.85
N VAL A 41 -14.03 -1.79 -0.32
CA VAL A 41 -15.12 -0.84 0.01
C VAL A 41 -14.66 0.31 0.93
N ALA A 42 -13.58 0.14 1.69
CA ALA A 42 -13.04 1.17 2.57
C ALA A 42 -12.02 2.13 1.91
N SER A 43 -11.19 1.68 0.95
CA SER A 43 -10.11 2.49 0.36
C SER A 43 -9.80 2.10 -1.09
N GLN A 44 -9.68 3.08 -1.99
CA GLN A 44 -9.27 2.88 -3.39
C GLN A 44 -7.74 2.95 -3.57
N TYR A 45 -7.08 3.70 -2.70
CA TYR A 45 -5.65 3.94 -2.73
C TYR A 45 -5.06 3.66 -1.36
N VAL A 46 -3.89 3.02 -1.34
CA VAL A 46 -3.11 2.77 -0.13
C VAL A 46 -1.67 3.21 -0.35
N LYS A 47 -1.14 3.94 0.64
CA LYS A 47 0.26 4.31 0.79
C LYS A 47 0.86 3.55 1.96
N LEU A 48 2.00 2.92 1.75
CA LEU A 48 2.85 2.36 2.78
C LEU A 48 4.10 3.23 2.90
N ALA A 49 4.18 4.02 3.98
CA ALA A 49 5.29 4.92 4.24
C ALA A 49 6.31 4.24 5.17
N HIS A 50 7.57 4.18 4.75
CA HIS A 50 8.62 3.55 5.55
C HIS A 50 8.74 4.20 6.94
N PHE A 51 8.81 3.39 7.99
CA PHE A 51 8.92 3.85 9.37
C PHE A 51 10.22 3.38 10.03
N ASP A 52 10.43 2.08 10.16
CA ASP A 52 11.65 1.48 10.73
C ASP A 52 11.82 0.04 10.26
N GLY A 53 13.04 -0.34 9.83
CA GLY A 53 13.31 -1.68 9.30
C GLY A 53 12.31 -2.10 8.22
N ASP A 54 11.58 -3.18 8.46
CA ASP A 54 10.54 -3.72 7.57
C ASP A 54 9.12 -3.22 7.91
N VAL A 55 9.00 -2.21 8.79
CA VAL A 55 7.74 -1.66 9.30
C VAL A 55 7.35 -0.39 8.55
N PHE A 56 6.09 -0.32 8.11
CA PHE A 56 5.52 0.76 7.32
C PHE A 56 4.21 1.26 7.91
N ASN A 57 4.02 2.57 7.94
CA ASN A 57 2.74 3.18 8.29
C ASN A 57 1.78 3.15 7.11
N VAL A 58 0.51 2.88 7.41
CA VAL A 58 -0.55 2.79 6.40
C VAL A 58 -1.32 4.10 6.33
N THR A 59 -1.59 4.55 5.11
CA THR A 59 -2.61 5.56 4.85
C THR A 59 -3.49 5.07 3.72
N GLY A 60 -4.79 4.95 3.97
CA GLY A 60 -5.79 4.61 2.96
C GLY A 60 -6.68 5.80 2.68
N TRP A 61 -7.03 6.01 1.41
CA TRP A 61 -8.01 7.03 1.02
C TRP A 61 -8.80 6.60 -0.21
N SER A 62 -9.90 7.31 -0.43
CA SER A 62 -10.79 7.13 -1.57
C SER A 62 -11.15 8.47 -2.18
N GLY A 63 -11.46 8.46 -3.46
CA GLY A 63 -11.89 9.64 -4.21
C GLY A 63 -13.37 9.58 -4.59
N LYS A 64 -14.11 10.68 -4.40
CA LYS A 64 -15.42 10.86 -5.04
C LYS A 64 -15.35 11.93 -6.12
N PRO A 65 -15.91 11.69 -7.32
CA PRO A 65 -15.98 12.72 -8.36
C PRO A 65 -16.67 13.99 -7.86
N THR A 66 -16.07 15.15 -8.14
CA THR A 66 -16.65 16.45 -7.76
C THR A 66 -17.48 17.09 -8.88
N GLY A 67 -17.27 16.63 -10.13
CA GLY A 67 -17.78 17.30 -11.33
C GLY A 67 -17.00 18.55 -11.75
N ASN A 68 -15.91 18.90 -11.07
CA ASN A 68 -15.03 20.02 -11.43
C ASN A 68 -13.72 19.51 -12.06
N PRO A 69 -13.44 19.82 -13.35
CA PRO A 69 -12.22 19.37 -14.01
C PRO A 69 -10.91 19.82 -13.35
N SER A 70 -10.91 20.97 -12.65
CA SER A 70 -9.74 21.50 -11.95
C SER A 70 -9.54 20.92 -10.55
N SER A 71 -10.53 20.18 -10.04
CA SER A 71 -10.46 19.49 -8.75
C SER A 71 -11.32 18.23 -8.87
N PRO A 72 -10.90 17.25 -9.66
CA PRO A 72 -11.79 16.18 -10.15
C PRO A 72 -12.30 15.26 -9.04
N LEU A 73 -11.63 15.21 -7.89
CA LEU A 73 -11.92 14.28 -6.82
C LEU A 73 -11.89 14.94 -5.43
N TRP A 74 -12.88 14.64 -4.58
CA TRP A 74 -12.82 14.83 -3.14
C TRP A 74 -12.10 13.63 -2.52
N ALA A 75 -11.00 13.86 -1.80
CA ALA A 75 -10.35 12.83 -1.00
C ALA A 75 -11.09 12.67 0.34
N PHE A 76 -11.24 11.44 0.80
CA PHE A 76 -11.58 11.17 2.20
C PHE A 76 -10.71 10.04 2.75
N ASP A 77 -10.34 10.19 4.02
CA ASP A 77 -9.55 9.20 4.76
C ASP A 77 -10.36 7.92 4.97
N ALA A 78 -9.73 6.77 4.76
CA ALA A 78 -10.35 5.45 4.87
C ALA A 78 -10.35 4.89 6.31
N GLY A 79 -9.84 5.62 7.29
CA GLY A 79 -9.78 5.21 8.69
C GLY A 79 -8.69 4.17 8.99
N LEU A 80 -7.61 4.13 8.20
CA LEU A 80 -6.49 3.18 8.40
C LEU A 80 -5.37 3.73 9.30
N ALA A 81 -5.59 4.87 9.96
CA ALA A 81 -4.59 5.48 10.84
C ALA A 81 -4.31 4.59 12.05
N GLY A 82 -3.01 4.38 12.33
CA GLY A 82 -2.56 3.49 13.41
C GLY A 82 -2.39 2.02 12.99
N THR A 83 -2.79 1.67 11.77
CA THR A 83 -2.48 0.38 11.16
C THR A 83 -1.02 0.38 10.70
N ILE A 84 -0.35 -0.74 10.96
CA ILE A 84 1.05 -0.96 10.58
C ILE A 84 1.11 -2.10 9.57
N VAL A 85 2.04 -2.02 8.64
CA VAL A 85 2.39 -3.11 7.72
C VAL A 85 3.80 -3.57 7.99
N GLU A 86 4.01 -4.87 7.92
CA GLU A 86 5.34 -5.47 7.96
C GLU A 86 5.62 -6.22 6.66
N PHE A 87 6.83 -6.05 6.14
CA PHE A 87 7.30 -6.77 4.97
C PHE A 87 8.11 -8.01 5.37
N GLY A 88 7.88 -9.10 4.66
CA GLY A 88 8.61 -10.35 4.82
C GLY A 88 9.18 -10.83 3.48
N VAL A 89 10.24 -11.63 3.55
CA VAL A 89 10.79 -12.33 2.39
C VAL A 89 10.55 -13.82 2.60
N GLY A 90 9.82 -14.44 1.68
CA GLY A 90 9.51 -15.86 1.74
C GLY A 90 10.71 -16.73 1.36
N VAL A 91 10.63 -18.03 1.66
CA VAL A 91 11.66 -19.03 1.30
C VAL A 91 12.07 -19.01 -0.19
N ASP A 92 11.16 -18.64 -1.08
CA ASP A 92 11.39 -18.55 -2.53
C ASP A 92 11.96 -17.18 -2.96
N GLY A 93 12.26 -16.28 -2.01
CA GLY A 93 12.77 -14.94 -2.26
C GLY A 93 11.71 -13.91 -2.65
N ASN A 94 10.43 -14.32 -2.71
CA ASN A 94 9.32 -13.41 -2.97
C ASN A 94 9.12 -12.46 -1.78
N VAL A 95 8.87 -11.19 -2.07
CA VAL A 95 8.53 -10.20 -1.05
C VAL A 95 7.03 -10.23 -0.84
N GLY A 96 6.62 -10.23 0.42
CA GLY A 96 5.23 -10.10 0.82
C GLY A 96 5.07 -9.11 1.95
N PHE A 97 3.83 -8.77 2.26
CA PHE A 97 3.51 -7.92 3.40
C PHE A 97 2.18 -8.29 4.03
N GLY A 98 2.03 -7.94 5.31
CA GLY A 98 0.80 -8.15 6.08
C GLY A 98 0.44 -6.94 6.92
N PHE A 99 -0.85 -6.69 7.07
CA PHE A 99 -1.37 -5.62 7.91
C PHE A 99 -1.61 -6.11 9.32
N GLN A 100 -1.07 -5.40 10.30
CA GLN A 100 -1.33 -5.64 11.71
C GLN A 100 -2.56 -4.86 12.15
N GLY A 101 -3.48 -5.52 12.86
CA GLY A 101 -4.62 -4.87 13.51
C GLY A 101 -6.02 -5.19 12.97
N GLY A 102 -6.24 -6.37 12.38
CA GLY A 102 -7.60 -6.86 12.10
C GLY A 102 -8.30 -6.25 10.89
N ILE A 103 -7.56 -5.67 9.96
CA ILE A 103 -8.15 -4.94 8.83
C ILE A 103 -8.80 -5.86 7.79
N TRP A 104 -8.42 -7.14 7.77
CA TRP A 104 -8.76 -8.05 6.70
C TRP A 104 -10.21 -8.48 6.70
N GLY A 105 -10.89 -8.35 7.84
CA GLY A 105 -12.34 -8.53 7.91
C GLY A 105 -12.82 -9.82 7.24
N ALA A 106 -12.00 -10.89 7.27
CA ALA A 106 -12.27 -12.14 6.54
C ALA A 106 -13.48 -12.92 7.09
N GLY A 107 -14.21 -12.33 8.05
CA GLY A 107 -15.39 -12.86 8.70
C GLY A 107 -15.15 -13.14 10.17
N VAL A 108 -16.25 -13.35 10.91
CA VAL A 108 -16.16 -13.79 12.30
C VAL A 108 -15.42 -15.14 12.36
N ASN A 109 -14.41 -15.24 13.23
CA ASN A 109 -13.57 -16.42 13.44
C ASN A 109 -12.54 -16.75 12.35
N VAL A 110 -12.25 -15.85 11.40
CA VAL A 110 -11.04 -16.00 10.58
C VAL A 110 -9.91 -15.25 11.31
N PRO A 111 -8.89 -15.97 11.83
CA PRO A 111 -7.76 -15.32 12.48
C PRO A 111 -6.99 -14.49 11.46
N ASP A 112 -6.51 -13.32 11.88
CA ASP A 112 -5.46 -12.62 11.13
C ASP A 112 -4.22 -13.52 11.04
N PRO A 113 -3.49 -13.47 9.93
CA PRO A 113 -2.16 -14.04 9.80
C PRO A 113 -1.27 -13.61 10.97
N SER A 114 -0.71 -14.62 11.63
CA SER A 114 -0.02 -14.46 12.91
C SER A 114 1.19 -15.39 12.97
N GLY A 115 2.22 -14.94 13.68
CA GLY A 115 3.49 -15.63 13.76
C GLY A 115 4.56 -14.77 14.42
N ASN A 116 5.72 -15.36 14.65
CA ASN A 116 6.86 -14.70 15.26
C ASN A 116 7.71 -13.95 14.21
N THR A 117 7.60 -14.29 12.93
CA THR A 117 8.34 -13.62 11.84
C THR A 117 7.43 -12.78 10.94
N ALA A 118 8.02 -11.80 10.23
CA ALA A 118 7.27 -11.02 9.25
C ALA A 118 6.81 -11.86 8.04
N GLU A 119 7.54 -12.93 7.70
CA GLU A 119 7.12 -13.92 6.71
C GLU A 119 5.84 -14.64 7.14
N GLU A 120 5.76 -15.11 8.38
CA GLU A 120 4.57 -15.78 8.92
C GLU A 120 3.36 -14.85 9.03
N ARG A 121 3.61 -13.54 9.15
CA ARG A 121 2.56 -12.51 9.22
C ARG A 121 2.23 -11.90 7.85
N ALA A 122 2.97 -12.24 6.79
CA ALA A 122 2.72 -11.71 5.45
C ALA A 122 1.55 -12.44 4.76
N GLU A 123 0.74 -11.67 4.02
CA GLU A 123 -0.54 -12.13 3.49
C GLU A 123 -0.66 -11.88 1.99
N ILE A 124 -0.20 -10.73 1.54
CA ILE A 124 -0.06 -10.41 0.12
C ILE A 124 1.37 -10.75 -0.28
N TRP A 125 1.52 -11.53 -1.33
CA TRP A 125 2.80 -11.89 -1.93
C TRP A 125 2.87 -11.33 -3.34
N PHE A 126 3.93 -10.58 -3.64
CA PHE A 126 4.12 -10.00 -4.97
C PHE A 126 4.77 -11.03 -5.90
N THR A 127 4.10 -11.30 -7.02
CA THR A 127 4.69 -12.03 -8.15
C THR A 127 5.06 -11.02 -9.24
N GLY A 128 6.22 -10.39 -9.12
CA GLY A 128 6.70 -9.35 -10.04
C GLY A 128 7.19 -8.08 -9.33
N PRO A 129 7.71 -7.07 -10.06
CA PRO A 129 8.17 -5.83 -9.45
C PRO A 129 6.98 -5.02 -8.90
N ALA A 130 7.02 -4.70 -7.60
CA ALA A 130 6.07 -3.78 -6.98
C ALA A 130 6.39 -2.32 -7.34
N CYS A 131 5.33 -1.52 -7.51
CA CYS A 131 5.34 -0.08 -7.33
C CYS A 131 4.94 0.21 -5.87
#